data_AF-A0A955F1W2-F1
#
_entry.id   AF-A0A955F1W2-F1
#
_cell.length_a   1.000
_cell.length_b   1.000
_cell.length_c   1.000
_cell.angle_alpha   90.00
_cell.angle_beta   90.00
_cell.angle_gamma   90.00
#
_symmetry.space_group_name_H-M   'P 1'
#
loop_
_entity.id
_entity.type
_entity.pdbx_description
1 polymer ?
#
loop_
_entity_poly.entity_id
_entity_poly.type
_entity_poly.pdbx_seq_one_letter_code
_entity_poly.pdbx_strand_id
1 'polypeptide(L)' 'HAIGSPSQPTDPIRDLVRRHAPKVVIFGHTKEPFNGTVDDRLWFNPGSSQGRNAKTGPTAGILEIDGTTIRAEVVPLDR' A
#
# COMPACT_ATOMS: atom_id res chain seq x y z
N HIS A 1 -12.73 -7.99 1.73
CA HIS A 1 -11.60 -7.23 1.16
C HIS A 1 -10.45 -8.18 0.87
N ALA A 2 -9.89 -8.16 -0.34
CA ALA A 2 -8.98 -9.19 -0.85
C ALA A 2 -7.69 -9.46 -0.01
N ILE A 3 -7.29 -8.53 0.87
CA ILE A 3 -6.07 -8.68 1.69
C ILE A 3 -6.31 -8.70 3.21
N GLY A 4 -7.52 -8.37 3.68
CA GLY A 4 -7.77 -8.02 5.10
C GLY A 4 -7.37 -6.58 5.44
N SER A 5 -6.99 -6.34 6.70
CA SER A 5 -6.35 -5.08 7.14
C SER A 5 -4.82 -5.24 7.12
N PRO A 6 -4.02 -4.20 6.87
CA PRO A 6 -2.56 -4.28 7.04
C PRO A 6 -2.13 -4.82 8.42
N SER A 7 -2.84 -4.45 9.49
CA SER A 7 -2.60 -4.96 10.85
C SER A 7 -3.11 -6.38 11.10
N GLN A 8 -4.05 -6.86 10.27
CA GLN A 8 -4.64 -8.19 10.36
C GLN A 8 -4.90 -8.75 8.96
N PRO A 9 -3.85 -9.16 8.24
CA PRO A 9 -4.01 -9.74 6.92
C PRO A 9 -4.72 -11.08 7.00
N THR A 10 -5.43 -11.44 5.92
CA THR A 10 -5.98 -12.80 5.77
C THR A 10 -4.86 -13.84 5.81
N ASP A 11 -5.18 -15.07 6.22
CA ASP A 11 -4.17 -16.14 6.38
C ASP A 11 -3.32 -16.39 5.13
N PRO A 12 -3.86 -16.41 3.89
CA PRO A 12 -3.03 -16.59 2.70
C PRO A 12 -2.00 -15.47 2.50
N ILE A 13 -2.36 -14.22 2.79
CA ILE A 13 -1.46 -13.06 2.71
C ILE A 13 -0.44 -13.11 3.83
N ARG A 14 -0.87 -13.48 5.05
CA ARG A 14 0.02 -13.65 6.20
C ARG A 14 1.08 -14.71 5.92
N ASP A 15 0.71 -15.82 5.29
CA ASP A 15 1.63 -16.86 4.85
C ASP A 15 2.61 -16.38 3.78
N LEU A 16 2.14 -15.61 2.79
CA LEU A 16 3.02 -15.01 1.78
C LEU A 16 4.03 -14.05 2.40
N VAL A 17 3.57 -13.17 3.30
CA VAL A 17 4.44 -12.21 4.01
C VAL A 17 5.47 -12.95 4.86
N ARG A 18 5.07 -14.02 5.57
CA ARG A 18 6.01 -14.86 6.33
C ARG A 18 7.04 -15.55 5.43
N ARG A 19 6.60 -16.17 4.33
CA ARG A 19 7.47 -16.92 3.42
C ARG A 19 8.50 -16.05 2.71
N HIS A 20 8.11 -14.87 2.26
CA HIS A 20 8.99 -14.00 1.46
C HIS A 20 9.65 -12.89 2.27
N ALA A 21 9.21 -12.68 3.51
CA ALA A 21 9.69 -11.64 4.41
C ALA A 21 9.90 -10.26 3.74
N PRO A 22 8.95 -9.74 2.95
CA PRO A 22 9.15 -8.51 2.20
C PRO A 22 9.28 -7.29 3.14
N LYS A 23 10.05 -6.30 2.72
CA LYS A 23 10.14 -5.00 3.40
C LYS A 23 8.98 -4.06 3.03
N VAL A 24 8.38 -4.27 1.86
CA VAL A 24 7.24 -3.50 1.36
C VAL A 24 6.15 -4.43 0.85
N VAL A 25 4.91 -4.16 1.24
CA VAL A 25 3.71 -4.81 0.72
C VAL A 25 2.87 -3.76 0.00
N ILE A 26 2.81 -3.84 -1.32
CA ILE A 26 1.96 -2.99 -2.14
C ILE A 26 0.64 -3.71 -2.39
N PHE A 27 -0.48 -3.07 -2.09
CA PHE A 27 -1.82 -3.64 -2.25
C PHE A 27 -2.83 -2.61 -2.78
N GLY A 28 -4.02 -3.08 -3.14
CA GLY A 28 -5.07 -2.25 -3.72
C GLY A 28 -6.48 -2.73 -3.34
N HIS A 29 -7.39 -2.71 -4.32
CA HIS A 29 -8.81 -3.10 -4.22
C HIS A 29 -9.73 -2.11 -3.52
N THR A 30 -9.36 -1.56 -2.35
CA THR A 30 -10.19 -0.56 -1.65
C THR A 30 -10.28 0.79 -2.37
N LYS A 31 -9.29 1.11 -3.22
CA LYS A 31 -9.07 2.44 -3.82
C LYS A 31 -8.88 3.55 -2.79
N GLU A 32 -8.71 3.18 -1.53
CA GLU A 32 -8.37 4.08 -0.43
C GLU A 32 -6.85 4.06 -0.27
N PRO A 33 -6.17 5.21 -0.39
CA PRO A 33 -4.74 5.27 -0.17
C PRO A 33 -4.38 4.85 1.25
N PHE A 34 -3.25 4.17 1.39
CA PHE A 34 -2.70 3.75 2.67
C PHE A 34 -1.19 3.86 2.61
N ASN A 35 -0.57 4.41 3.65
CA ASN A 35 0.87 4.47 3.80
C ASN A 35 1.20 4.34 5.28
N GLY A 36 1.69 3.17 5.69
CA GLY A 36 1.93 2.91 7.11
C GLY A 36 2.85 1.73 7.34
N THR A 37 3.55 1.76 8.46
CA THR A 37 4.42 0.67 8.90
C THR A 37 3.67 -0.26 9.84
N VAL A 38 3.71 -1.57 9.56
CA VAL A 38 3.16 -2.62 10.42
C VAL A 38 4.20 -3.74 10.50
N ASP A 39 4.54 -4.18 11.72
CA ASP A 39 5.53 -5.23 11.97
C ASP A 39 6.86 -5.00 11.21
N ASP A 40 7.39 -3.77 11.30
CA ASP A 40 8.61 -3.30 10.63
C ASP A 40 8.61 -3.44 9.09
N ARG A 41 7.42 -3.43 8.48
CA ARG A 41 7.22 -3.50 7.03
C ARG A 41 6.36 -2.33 6.58
N LEU A 42 6.73 -1.74 5.45
CA LEU A 42 5.91 -0.72 4.81
C LEU A 42 4.72 -1.40 4.12
N TRP A 43 3.51 -1.03 4.52
CA TRP A 43 2.29 -1.39 3.83
C TRP A 43 1.81 -0.16 3.06
N PHE A 44 1.59 -0.34 1.76
CA PHE A 44 1.33 0.77 0.85
C PHE A 44 0.19 0.46 -0.13
N ASN A 45 -0.78 1.35 -0.21
CA ASN A 45 -1.84 1.35 -1.22
C ASN A 45 -1.84 2.73 -1.90
N PRO A 46 -1.55 2.80 -3.21
CA PRO A 46 -1.48 4.07 -3.94
C PRO A 46 -2.86 4.70 -4.18
N GLY A 47 -3.96 4.03 -3.80
CA GLY A 47 -5.32 4.45 -4.09
C GLY A 47 -5.72 4.07 -5.52
N SER A 48 -6.20 5.04 -6.30
CA SER A 48 -6.74 4.78 -7.63
C SER A 48 -6.53 5.97 -8.56
N SER A 49 -5.92 5.74 -9.72
CA SER A 49 -5.72 6.77 -10.75
C SER A 49 -7.01 7.21 -11.47
N GLN A 50 -8.10 6.43 -11.35
CA GLN A 50 -9.36 6.68 -12.05
C GLN A 50 -10.44 7.39 -11.21
N GLY A 51 -10.08 7.99 -10.06
CA GLY A 51 -10.94 8.97 -9.37
C GLY A 51 -12.28 8.46 -8.82
N ARG A 52 -12.38 7.19 -8.44
CA ARG A 52 -13.61 6.63 -7.84
C ARG A 52 -13.73 6.82 -6.33
N ASN A 53 -12.71 7.40 -5.68
CA ASN A 53 -12.75 7.73 -4.27
C ASN A 53 -13.21 9.18 -4.09
N ALA A 54 -14.42 9.38 -3.57
CA ALA A 54 -15.00 10.71 -3.38
C ALA A 54 -14.23 11.58 -2.37
N LYS A 55 -13.43 10.99 -1.49
CA LYS A 55 -12.66 11.73 -0.47
C LYS A 55 -11.28 12.16 -0.95
N THR A 56 -10.60 11.31 -1.72
CA THR A 56 -9.19 11.55 -2.08
C THR A 56 -8.98 11.91 -3.55
N GLY A 57 -9.99 11.74 -4.42
CA GLY A 57 -9.81 11.92 -5.86
C GLY A 57 -8.88 10.87 -6.49
N PRO A 58 -8.43 11.09 -7.73
CA PRO A 58 -7.44 10.25 -8.37
C PRO A 58 -6.06 10.44 -7.74
N THR A 59 -5.36 9.34 -7.46
CA THR A 59 -4.04 9.34 -6.81
C THR A 59 -3.08 8.37 -7.51
N ALA A 60 -1.80 8.61 -7.33
CA ALA A 60 -0.71 7.68 -7.62
C ALA A 60 0.18 7.52 -6.40
N GLY A 61 0.99 6.45 -6.38
CA GLY A 61 1.99 6.23 -5.35
C GLY A 61 3.39 6.36 -5.92
N ILE A 62 4.27 7.04 -5.18
CA ILE A 62 5.69 7.10 -5.47
C ILE A 62 6.40 6.28 -4.40
N LEU A 63 7.22 5.31 -4.82
CA LEU A 63 8.08 4.51 -3.95
C LEU A 63 9.52 4.79 -4.34
N GLU A 64 10.26 5.40 -3.43
CA GLU A 64 11.70 5.65 -3.57
C GLU A 64 12.48 4.60 -2.79
N ILE A 65 13.47 4.01 -3.46
CA ILE A 65 14.38 3.04 -2.86
C ILE A 65 15.80 3.54 -3.10
N ASP A 66 16.48 3.90 -2.00
CA ASP A 66 17.87 4.34 -2.00
C ASP A 66 18.67 3.44 -1.05
N GLY A 67 19.37 2.46 -1.64
CA GLY A 67 20.05 1.40 -0.90
C GLY A 67 19.08 0.62 0.00
N THR A 68 19.20 0.79 1.31
CA THR A 68 18.33 0.16 2.32
C THR A 68 17.17 1.07 2.77
N THR A 69 17.16 2.33 2.33
CA THR A 69 16.12 3.30 2.69
C THR A 69 14.95 3.16 1.75
N ILE A 70 13.75 3.05 2.30
CA ILE A 70 12.50 2.95 1.55
C ILE A 70 11.60 4.10 2.00
N ARG A 71 11.15 4.92 1.05
CA ARG A 71 10.15 5.97 1.29
C ARG A 71 9.01 5.79 0.33
N ALA A 72 7.78 6.00 0.81
CA ALA A 72 6.61 6.03 -0.04
C ALA A 72 5.78 7.27 0.25
N GLU A 73 5.14 7.79 -0.79
CA GLU A 73 4.16 8.85 -0.69
C GLU A 73 3.00 8.61 -1.66
N VAL A 74 1.84 9.16 -1.30
CA VAL A 74 0.66 9.18 -2.17
C VAL A 74 0.54 10.60 -2.71
N VAL A 75 0.56 10.73 -4.03
CA VAL A 75 0.42 12.02 -4.71
C VAL A 75 -0.96 12.11 -5.37
N PRO A 76 -1.66 13.25 -5.25
CA PRO A 76 -2.86 13.50 -6.05
C PRO A 76 -2.47 13.62 -7.53
N LEU A 77 -3.36 13.15 -8.40
CA LEU A 77 -3.24 13.37 -9.84
C LEU A 77 -4.16 14.52 -10.24
N ASP A 78 -3.59 15.71 -10.40
CA ASP A 78 -4.34 16.82 -10.98
C ASP A 78 -4.71 16.48 -12.43
N ARG A 79 -5.91 16.91 -12.84
CA ARG A 79 -6.37 16.83 -14.23
C ARG A 79 -6.15 18.15 -14.93
#